data_AF-A0A5J4QG70-F1
#
_entry.id   AF-A0A5J4QG70-F1
#
_cell.length_a   1.000
_cell.length_b   1.000
_cell.length_c   1.000
_cell.angle_alpha   90.00
_cell.angle_beta   90.00
_cell.angle_gamma   90.00
#
_symmetry.space_group_name_H-M   'P 1'
#
loop_
_entity.id
_entity.type
_entity.pdbx_description
1 polymer ?
#
loop_
_entity_poly.entity_id
_entity_poly.type
_entity_poly.pdbx_seq_one_letter_code
_entity_poly.pdbx_strand_id
1 'polypeptide(L)'
;MNQLSKSSANTEIKAYFSEVLRLASNNEEFPVNLDEVYPLVYPRKDHAVRGLKSDFIEGEDFIIQNPDYQVFPKNEENKKTGRSTEAYYLSVPCLEYLIAK
;
A
#
# COMPACT_ATOMS: atom_id res chain seq x y z
N MET A 1 3.93 -6.39 7.55
CA MET A 1 3.65 -5.96 8.94
C MET A 1 2.24 -6.41 9.31
N ASN A 2 1.78 -6.23 10.55
CA ASN A 2 0.39 -6.56 10.93
C ASN A 2 -0.58 -5.52 10.37
N GLN A 3 -1.77 -5.93 9.94
CA GLN A 3 -2.81 -5.01 9.51
C GLN A 3 -3.34 -4.20 10.71
N LEU A 4 -3.46 -2.89 10.53
CA LEU A 4 -4.08 -1.98 11.46
C LEU A 4 -5.56 -1.75 11.12
N SER A 5 -6.35 -1.57 12.16
CA SER A 5 -7.76 -1.17 12.06
C SER A 5 -8.14 -0.31 13.26
N LYS A 6 -9.38 0.20 13.27
CA LYS A 6 -9.90 1.01 14.39
C LYS A 6 -9.95 0.28 15.73
N SER A 7 -9.85 -1.05 15.75
CA SER A 7 -9.82 -1.86 16.97
C SER A 7 -8.42 -2.30 17.38
N SER A 8 -7.37 -1.92 16.64
CA SER A 8 -5.99 -2.28 16.97
C SER A 8 -5.56 -1.67 18.32
N ALA A 9 -4.78 -2.44 19.09
CA ALA A 9 -4.27 -2.00 20.37
C ALA A 9 -3.16 -0.96 20.20
N ASN A 10 -2.97 -0.09 21.20
CA ASN A 10 -1.90 0.91 21.21
C ASN A 10 -0.49 0.30 21.01
N THR A 11 -0.27 -0.93 21.48
CA THR A 11 1.00 -1.65 21.28
C THR A 11 1.20 -2.06 19.83
N GLU A 12 0.15 -2.49 19.13
CA GLU A 12 0.20 -2.86 17.71
C GLU A 12 0.44 -1.63 16.84
N ILE A 13 -0.26 -0.53 17.13
CA ILE A 13 -0.08 0.76 16.46
C ILE A 13 1.37 1.23 16.62
N LYS A 14 1.90 1.27 17.85
CA LYS A 14 3.28 1.68 18.10
C LYS A 14 4.30 0.79 17.39
N ALA A 15 4.09 -0.52 17.41
CA ALA A 15 4.98 -1.46 16.74
C ALA A 15 4.99 -1.24 15.22
N TYR A 16 3.82 -1.04 14.62
CA TYR A 16 3.68 -0.77 13.19
C TYR A 16 4.42 0.49 12.76
N PHE A 17 4.14 1.63 13.39
CA PHE A 17 4.77 2.90 13.01
C PHE A 17 6.28 2.94 13.31
N SER A 18 6.74 2.20 14.34
CA SER A 18 8.18 2.03 14.60
C SER A 18 8.86 1.25 13.48
N GLU A 19 8.19 0.25 12.92
CA GLU A 19 8.71 -0.53 11.80
C GLU A 19 8.71 0.26 10.49
N VAL A 20 7.66 1.05 10.22
CA VAL A 20 7.63 1.99 9.08
C VAL A 20 8.80 2.97 9.17
N LEU A 21 9.04 3.55 10.35
CA LEU A 21 10.19 4.43 10.58
C LEU A 21 11.53 3.72 10.33
N ARG A 22 11.66 2.47 10.78
CA ARG A 22 12.86 1.65 10.54
C ARG A 22 13.08 1.39 9.05
N LEU A 23 12.04 1.06 8.30
CA LEU A 23 12.12 0.82 6.85
C LEU A 23 12.48 2.10 6.10
N ALA A 24 11.80 3.21 6.39
CA ALA A 24 12.12 4.52 5.79
C ALA A 24 13.56 4.95 6.09
N SER A 25 14.04 4.72 7.32
CA SER A 25 15.45 5.01 7.70
C SER A 25 16.47 4.15 6.95
N ASN A 26 16.04 3.03 6.35
CA ASN A 26 16.85 2.16 5.50
C ASN A 26 16.67 2.47 3.99
N ASN A 27 16.14 3.64 3.64
CA ASN A 27 15.88 4.08 2.27
C ASN A 27 14.84 3.23 1.50
N GLU A 28 13.92 2.57 2.20
CA GLU A 28 12.73 2.01 1.56
C GLU A 28 11.76 3.16 1.24
N GLU A 29 11.58 3.46 -0.06
CA GLU A 29 10.82 4.62 -0.52
C GLU A 29 9.30 4.45 -0.33
N PHE A 30 8.80 3.22 -0.47
CA PHE A 30 7.38 2.87 -0.33
C PHE A 30 7.18 1.77 0.73
N PRO A 31 7.44 2.06 2.03
CA PRO A 31 7.55 1.03 3.06
C PRO A 31 6.21 0.43 3.51
N VAL A 32 5.08 0.98 3.07
CA VAL A 32 3.75 0.71 3.64
C VAL A 32 2.86 0.05 2.61
N ASN A 33 2.30 -1.12 2.89
CA ASN A 33 1.30 -1.72 2.02
C ASN A 33 -0.10 -1.19 2.36
N LEU A 34 -0.87 -0.72 1.38
CA LEU A 34 -2.24 -0.23 1.55
C LEU A 34 -3.14 -1.26 2.25
N ASP A 35 -2.95 -2.56 1.98
CA ASP A 35 -3.71 -3.65 2.61
C ASP A 35 -3.53 -3.68 4.13
N GLU A 36 -2.43 -3.14 4.65
CA GLU A 36 -2.14 -3.09 6.08
C GLU A 36 -2.83 -1.90 6.76
N VAL A 37 -3.18 -0.83 6.04
CA VAL A 37 -3.59 0.44 6.65
C VAL A 37 -4.96 0.94 6.21
N TYR A 38 -5.49 0.48 5.07
CA TYR A 38 -6.80 0.95 4.59
C TYR A 38 -7.94 0.81 5.61
N PRO A 39 -8.02 -0.23 6.48
CA PRO A 39 -9.13 -0.36 7.43
C PRO A 39 -9.16 0.74 8.51
N LEU A 40 -8.11 1.55 8.64
CA LEU A 40 -8.10 2.72 9.50
C LEU A 40 -9.07 3.81 9.00
N VAL A 41 -9.22 3.94 7.68
CA VAL A 41 -9.92 5.06 7.04
C VAL A 41 -11.13 4.58 6.25
N TYR A 42 -10.95 3.52 5.46
CA TYR A 42 -11.95 3.01 4.52
C TYR A 42 -12.53 1.67 4.98
N PRO A 43 -13.84 1.44 4.80
CA PRO A 43 -14.46 0.16 5.13
C PRO A 43 -14.10 -0.96 4.14
N ARG A 44 -13.63 -0.62 2.93
CA ARG A 44 -13.30 -1.58 1.87
C ARG A 44 -12.08 -1.13 1.07
N LYS A 45 -11.27 -2.09 0.61
CA LYS A 45 -10.06 -1.86 -0.17
C LYS A 45 -10.32 -1.10 -1.48
N ASP A 46 -11.42 -1.37 -2.19
CA ASP A 46 -11.74 -0.71 -3.46
C ASP A 46 -12.01 0.79 -3.30
N HIS A 47 -12.60 1.22 -2.17
CA HIS A 47 -12.73 2.63 -1.84
C HIS A 47 -11.37 3.28 -1.57
N ALA A 48 -10.49 2.57 -0.84
CA ALA A 48 -9.14 3.06 -0.55
C ALA A 48 -8.30 3.22 -1.81
N VAL A 49 -8.32 2.23 -2.72
CA VAL A 49 -7.63 2.31 -4.01
C VAL A 49 -8.18 3.46 -4.87
N ARG A 50 -9.50 3.67 -4.87
CA ARG A 50 -10.10 4.79 -5.60
C ARG A 50 -9.68 6.15 -5.03
N GLY A 51 -9.65 6.29 -3.69
CA GLY A 51 -9.16 7.51 -3.03
C GLY A 51 -7.69 7.75 -3.31
N LEU A 52 -6.87 6.69 -3.20
CA LEU A 52 -5.44 6.74 -3.50
C LEU A 52 -5.17 7.25 -4.92
N LYS A 53 -5.80 6.66 -5.93
CA LYS A 53 -5.62 7.07 -7.34
C LYS A 53 -6.24 8.42 -7.71
N SER A 54 -7.12 8.96 -6.86
CA SER A 54 -7.76 10.26 -7.06
C SER A 54 -6.91 11.39 -6.50
N ASP A 55 -6.29 11.16 -5.35
CA ASP A 55 -5.71 12.23 -4.54
C ASP A 55 -4.17 12.26 -4.59
N PHE A 56 -3.54 11.23 -5.17
CA PHE A 56 -2.09 11.02 -5.15
C PHE A 56 -1.54 10.58 -6.51
N ILE A 57 -0.22 10.72 -6.69
CA ILE A 57 0.50 10.47 -7.94
C ILE A 57 1.23 9.12 -7.87
N GLU A 58 0.96 8.24 -8.84
CA GLU A 58 1.69 6.97 -8.98
C GLU A 58 3.15 7.22 -9.41
N GLY A 59 4.10 6.58 -8.73
CA GLY A 59 5.54 6.77 -8.90
C GLY A 59 6.16 7.83 -7.98
N GLU A 60 5.34 8.67 -7.35
CA GLU A 60 5.80 9.67 -6.37
C GLU A 60 5.25 9.35 -4.96
N ASP A 61 3.93 9.23 -4.85
CA ASP A 61 3.26 8.97 -3.58
C ASP A 61 3.04 7.48 -3.31
N PHE A 62 2.81 6.71 -4.36
CA PHE A 62 2.61 5.26 -4.26
C PHE A 62 3.11 4.53 -5.51
N ILE A 63 3.40 3.25 -5.37
CA ILE A 63 3.69 2.34 -6.48
C ILE A 63 2.73 1.14 -6.46
N ILE A 64 2.52 0.57 -7.64
CA ILE A 64 1.78 -0.67 -7.81
C ILE A 64 2.78 -1.79 -8.07
N GLN A 65 2.81 -2.78 -7.18
CA GLN A 65 3.57 -4.01 -7.39
C GLN A 65 2.63 -5.12 -7.81
N ASN A 66 2.93 -5.71 -8.97
CA ASN A 66 2.25 -6.89 -9.47
C ASN A 66 3.14 -8.12 -9.22
N PRO A 67 2.82 -9.00 -8.25
CA PRO A 67 3.62 -10.19 -7.99
C PRO A 67 3.69 -11.14 -9.20
N ASP A 68 2.71 -11.08 -10.10
CA ASP A 68 2.65 -11.86 -11.34
C ASP A 68 3.56 -11.33 -12.47
N TYR A 69 4.14 -10.13 -12.31
CA TYR A 69 4.97 -9.45 -13.31
C TYR A 69 6.47 -9.53 -13.00
N GLN A 70 6.93 -10.67 -12.46
CA GLN A 70 8.35 -11.00 -12.51
C GLN A 70 8.74 -11.34 -13.96
N VAL A 71 9.12 -10.28 -14.70
CA VAL A 71 9.98 -10.21 -15.89
C VAL A 71 10.13 -11.50 -16.72
N PHE A 72 9.41 -11.57 -17.83
CA PHE A 72 10.01 -12.02 -19.09
C PHE A 72 9.66 -11.02 -20.19
N PRO A 73 10.64 -10.44 -20.92
CA PRO A 73 10.33 -9.71 -22.14
C PRO A 73 10.07 -10.77 -23.22
N LYS A 74 8.82 -11.22 -23.34
CA LYS A 74 8.37 -11.88 -24.56
C LYS A 74 6.99 -11.36 -24.91
N ASN A 75 6.97 -10.63 -26.02
CA ASN A 75 5.90 -10.60 -27.00
C ASN A 75 5.08 -11.89 -26.87
N GLU A 76 3.87 -11.82 -26.34
CA GLU A 76 2.81 -12.78 -26.63
C GLU A 76 1.53 -12.35 -25.91
N GLU A 77 0.53 -12.06 -26.74
CA GLU A 77 -0.87 -11.89 -26.38
C GLU A 77 -1.31 -13.01 -25.43
N ASN A 78 -1.45 -12.74 -24.15
CA ASN A 78 -2.06 -13.70 -23.23
C ASN A 78 -3.06 -13.02 -22.31
N LYS A 79 -4.31 -13.08 -22.75
CA LYS A 79 -5.52 -12.87 -21.97
C LYS A 79 -5.44 -13.73 -20.69
N LYS A 80 -5.13 -13.14 -19.55
CA LYS A 80 -5.42 -13.75 -18.24
C LYS A 80 -6.59 -13.01 -17.60
N THR A 81 -7.77 -13.60 -17.74
CA THR A 81 -9.03 -13.19 -17.10
C THR A 81 -9.04 -13.60 -15.62
N GLY A 82 -8.04 -13.17 -14.86
CA GLY A 82 -7.96 -13.28 -13.41
C GLY A 82 -7.71 -11.89 -12.84
N ARG A 83 -8.46 -11.49 -11.81
CA ARG A 83 -8.28 -10.18 -11.16
C ARG A 83 -6.84 -10.10 -10.63
N SER A 84 -6.03 -9.23 -11.22
CA SER A 84 -4.66 -8.95 -10.76
C SER A 84 -4.70 -8.66 -9.26
N THR A 85 -3.88 -9.37 -8.48
CA THR A 85 -3.71 -9.09 -7.05
C THR A 85 -2.72 -7.94 -6.91
N GLU A 86 -3.11 -6.76 -7.38
CA GLU A 86 -2.31 -5.54 -7.28
C GLU A 86 -2.06 -5.21 -5.80
N ALA A 87 -0.79 -5.13 -5.43
CA ALA A 87 -0.36 -4.61 -4.14
C ALA A 87 0.04 -3.14 -4.33
N TYR A 88 -0.45 -2.29 -3.43
CA TYR A 88 -0.23 -0.85 -3.48
C TYR A 88 0.70 -0.50 -2.32
N TYR A 89 1.83 0.12 -2.61
CA TYR A 89 2.80 0.53 -1.62
C TYR A 89 2.90 2.05 -1.56
N LEU A 90 2.87 2.61 -0.36
CA LEU A 90 2.75 4.04 -0.11
C LEU A 90 4.06 4.58 0.44
N SER A 91 4.39 5.81 0.06
CA SER A 91 5.40 6.61 0.74
C SER A 91 4.91 7.03 2.14
N VAL A 92 5.84 7.43 3.01
CA VAL A 92 5.47 7.89 4.37
C VAL A 92 4.54 9.12 4.32
N PRO A 93 4.82 10.18 3.54
CA PRO A 93 3.90 11.32 3.42
C PRO A 93 2.51 10.93 2.90
N CYS A 94 2.44 9.99 1.94
CA CYS A 94 1.16 9.48 1.43
C CYS A 94 0.36 8.77 2.53
N LEU A 95 1.02 7.91 3.33
CA LEU A 95 0.39 7.27 4.50
C LEU A 95 -0.15 8.32 5.48
N GLU A 96 0.66 9.31 5.86
CA GLU A 96 0.29 10.35 6.84
C GLU A 96 -0.96 11.11 6.40
N TYR A 97 -1.02 11.52 5.12
CA TYR A 97 -2.20 12.19 4.57
C TYR A 97 -3.42 11.27 4.53
N LEU A 98 -3.23 10.00 4.14
CA LEU A 98 -4.32 9.03 4.02
C LEU A 98 -5.02 8.83 5.37
N ILE A 99 -4.26 8.64 6.47
CA ILE A 99 -4.80 8.33 7.80
C ILE A 99 -5.34 9.54 8.56
N ALA A 100 -5.02 10.76 8.14
CA ALA A 100 -5.50 11.99 8.76
C ALA A 100 -6.93 12.40 8.33
N LYS A 101 -7.57 11.63 7.45
CA LYS A 101 -8.93 11.87 6.95
C LYS A 101 -10.06 11.40 7.87
#